data_AF-A0AAD9UGZ8-F1
#
_entry.id   AF-A0AAD9UGZ8-F1
#
_cell.length_a   1.000
_cell.length_b   1.000
_cell.length_c   1.000
_cell.angle_alpha   90.00
_cell.angle_beta   90.00
_cell.angle_gamma   90.00
#
_symmetry.space_group_name_H-M   'P 1'
#
loop_
_entity.id
_entity.type
_entity.pdbx_description
1 polymer ?
#
loop_
_entity_poly.entity_id
_entity_poly.type
_entity_poly.pdbx_seq_one_letter_code
_entity_poly.pdbx_strand_id
1 'polypeptide(L)' 'MKTASYGRMKAGRCIPGQSGYLGCTTDVLPTFDKLCSGQRRCEKSVAELDRLPTACSKDFKSYLEAEYDCVEGE' A
#
# COMPACT_ATOMS: atom_id res chain seq x y z
N MET A 1 -13.17 2.95 -0.54
CA MET A 1 -11.78 3.47 -0.59
C MET A 1 -11.62 4.33 -1.84
N LYS A 2 -10.59 5.17 -1.92
CA LYS A 2 -10.20 5.87 -3.15
C LYS A 2 -9.02 5.19 -3.83
N THR A 3 -7.93 4.99 -3.10
CA THR A 3 -6.72 4.33 -3.61
C THR A 3 -6.08 3.47 -2.53
N ALA A 4 -5.43 2.37 -2.91
CA ALA A 4 -4.55 1.63 -2.01
C ALA A 4 -3.44 0.95 -2.83
N SER A 5 -2.20 1.28 -2.49
CA SER A 5 -1.01 0.86 -3.21
C SER A 5 0.05 0.40 -2.24
N TYR A 6 0.66 -0.75 -2.51
CA TYR A 6 1.67 -1.33 -1.64
C TYR A 6 2.96 -1.53 -2.42
N GLY A 7 4.07 -1.01 -1.90
CA GLY A 7 5.37 -1.08 -2.56
C GLY A 7 6.34 0.01 -2.13
N ARG A 8 7.21 0.43 -3.05
CA ARG A 8 8.22 1.47 -2.83
C ARG A 8 8.08 2.57 -3.88
N MET A 9 7.02 3.36 -3.75
CA MET A 9 6.64 4.39 -4.74
C MET A 9 7.61 5.58 -4.75
N LYS A 10 8.13 5.98 -3.58
CA LYS A 10 8.98 7.16 -3.44
C LYS A 10 10.34 6.82 -2.82
N ALA A 11 11.37 7.53 -3.26
CA ALA A 11 12.67 7.51 -2.60
C ALA A 11 12.56 8.20 -1.24
N GLY A 12 12.95 7.50 -0.19
CA GLY A 12 13.11 8.11 1.14
C GLY A 12 14.46 8.82 1.25
N ARG A 13 14.66 9.61 2.32
CA ARG A 13 15.93 10.32 2.57
C ARG A 13 17.17 9.42 2.55
N CYS A 14 17.00 8.12 2.82
CA CYS A 14 18.09 7.15 2.98
C CYS A 14 18.37 6.30 1.73
N ILE A 15 17.73 6.57 0.59
CA ILE A 15 18.01 5.82 -0.66
C ILE A 15 18.57 6.80 -1.70
N PRO A 16 19.87 6.70 -2.06
CA PRO A 16 20.44 7.52 -3.12
C PRO A 16 19.70 7.22 -4.44
N GLY A 17 19.25 8.27 -5.12
CA GLY A 17 18.15 8.26 -6.11
C GLY A 17 18.39 7.58 -7.47
N GLN A 18 19.15 6.49 -7.55
CA GLN A 18 19.41 5.77 -8.80
C GLN A 18 19.28 4.24 -8.71
N SER A 19 18.60 3.70 -7.70
CA SER A 19 18.24 2.29 -7.70
C SER A 19 16.97 2.10 -8.56
N GLY A 20 17.07 1.35 -9.67
CA GLY A 20 15.96 1.00 -10.59
C GLY A 20 14.80 0.21 -9.97
N TYR A 21 14.71 0.21 -8.64
CA TYR A 21 13.69 -0.42 -7.80
C TYR A 21 12.78 0.61 -7.12
N LEU A 22 12.98 1.90 -7.38
CA LEU A 22 12.11 3.00 -6.94
C LEU A 22 10.96 3.17 -7.94
N GLY A 23 9.73 3.26 -7.44
CA GLY A 23 8.51 3.37 -8.27
C GLY A 23 7.77 2.05 -8.48
N CYS A 24 8.25 0.95 -7.89
CA CYS A 24 7.51 -0.31 -7.90
C CYS A 24 6.31 -0.22 -6.95
N THR A 25 5.16 -0.70 -7.42
CA THR A 25 3.93 -0.73 -6.63
C THR A 25 3.02 -1.84 -7.13
N THR A 26 2.22 -2.38 -6.21
CA THR A 26 1.14 -3.30 -6.51
C THR A 26 -0.16 -2.67 -6.04
N ASP A 27 -1.17 -2.68 -6.92
CA ASP A 27 -2.52 -2.25 -6.56
C ASP A 27 -3.12 -3.25 -5.56
N VAL A 28 -3.46 -2.75 -4.37
CA VAL A 28 -4.10 -3.54 -3.30
C VAL A 28 -5.46 -2.96 -2.94
N LEU A 29 -5.98 -2.03 -3.76
CA LEU A 29 -7.31 -1.47 -3.64
C LEU A 29 -8.40 -2.53 -3.52
N PRO A 30 -8.49 -3.59 -4.36
CA PRO A 30 -9.57 -4.56 -4.25
C PRO A 30 -9.53 -5.37 -2.95
N THR A 31 -8.36 -5.54 -2.34
CA THR A 31 -8.22 -6.19 -1.04
C THR A 31 -8.73 -5.30 0.08
N PHE A 32 -8.35 -4.01 0.04
CA PHE A 32 -8.72 -3.05 1.07
C PHE A 32 -10.17 -2.57 0.94
N ASP A 33 -10.72 -2.47 -0.27
CA ASP A 33 -12.13 -2.15 -0.47
C ASP A 33 -13.02 -3.21 0.18
N LYS A 34 -12.72 -4.50 -0.04
CA LYS A 34 -13.46 -5.61 0.58
C LYS A 34 -13.38 -5.62 2.11
N LEU A 35 -12.26 -5.16 2.67
CA LEU A 35 -12.01 -5.20 4.11
C LEU A 35 -12.55 -3.96 4.83
N CYS A 36 -12.46 -2.79 4.20
CA CYS A 36 -12.62 -1.49 4.86
C CYS A 36 -13.85 -0.70 4.40
N SER A 37 -14.32 -0.88 3.17
CA SER A 37 -15.44 -0.07 2.68
C SER A 37 -16.74 -0.42 3.40
N GLY A 38 -17.45 0.63 3.84
CA GLY A 38 -18.65 0.50 4.68
C GLY A 38 -18.35 0.21 6.17
N GLN A 39 -17.09 0.06 6.57
CA GLN A 39 -16.71 -0.16 7.97
C GLN A 39 -16.30 1.15 8.63
N ARG A 40 -16.69 1.34 9.89
CA ARG A 40 -16.23 2.48 10.71
C ARG A 40 -14.76 2.38 11.10
N ARG A 41 -14.23 1.16 11.12
CA ARG A 41 -12.83 0.83 11.41
C ARG A 41 -12.44 -0.44 10.66
N CYS A 42 -11.25 -0.45 10.08
CA CYS A 42 -10.62 -1.66 9.60
C CYS A 42 -9.16 -1.71 10.05
N GLU A 43 -8.62 -2.91 10.20
CA GLU A 43 -7.25 -3.12 10.65
C GLU A 43 -6.60 -4.21 9.80
N LYS A 44 -5.38 -3.96 9.33
CA LYS A 44 -4.59 -4.92 8.57
C LYS A 44 -3.12 -4.73 8.85
N SER A 45 -2.41 -5.82 9.11
CA SER A 45 -0.96 -5.78 9.28
C SER A 45 -0.27 -5.61 7.94
N VAL A 46 0.58 -4.59 7.81
CA VAL A 46 1.40 -4.36 6.61
C VAL A 46 2.37 -5.53 6.38
N ALA A 47 2.84 -6.20 7.44
CA ALA A 47 3.73 -7.35 7.33
C ALA A 47 3.06 -8.57 6.66
N GLU A 48 1.72 -8.66 6.68
CA GLU A 48 1.02 -9.70 5.93
C GLU A 48 1.03 -9.43 4.42
N LEU A 49 1.18 -8.17 4.00
CA LEU A 49 1.27 -7.76 2.59
C LEU A 49 2.62 -8.12 1.98
N ASP A 50 3.67 -8.33 2.80
CA ASP A 50 4.98 -8.81 2.33
C ASP A 50 4.91 -10.19 1.64
N ARG A 51 3.80 -10.94 1.86
CA ARG A 51 3.53 -12.24 1.21
C ARG A 51 2.92 -12.08 -0.18
N LEU A 52 2.43 -10.91 -0.55
CA LEU A 52 1.86 -10.67 -1.87
C LEU A 52 2.97 -10.69 -2.93
N PRO A 53 2.70 -11.20 -4.14
CA PRO A 53 3.61 -11.03 -5.25
C PRO A 53 3.69 -9.53 -5.58
N THR A 54 4.83 -8.93 -5.27
CA THR A 54 5.13 -7.52 -5.56
C THR A 54 6.26 -7.43 -6.59
N ALA A 55 6.18 -6.43 -7.47
CA ALA A 55 7.25 -6.11 -8.42
C ALA A 55 8.50 -5.48 -7.74
N CYS A 56 8.41 -5.15 -6.45
CA CYS A 56 9.53 -4.62 -5.66
C CYS A 56 10.49 -5.72 -5.21
N SER A 57 11.80 -5.43 -5.30
CA SER A 57 12.82 -6.29 -4.69
C SER A 57 12.67 -6.32 -3.17
N LYS A 58 12.92 -7.48 -2.57
CA LYS A 58 12.81 -7.69 -1.11
C LYS A 58 13.89 -6.93 -0.33
N ASP A 59 14.89 -6.39 -1.01
CA ASP A 59 15.99 -5.62 -0.42
C ASP A 59 15.53 -4.29 0.21
N PHE A 60 14.36 -3.77 -0.20
CA PHE A 60 13.78 -2.56 0.35
C PHE A 60 12.46 -2.87 1.08
N LYS A 61 12.29 -2.28 2.27
CA LYS A 61 11.00 -2.34 2.97
C LYS A 61 9.94 -1.56 2.19
N SER A 62 8.92 -2.28 1.74
CA SER A 62 7.70 -1.72 1.16
C SER A 62 6.85 -1.04 2.23
N TYR A 63 5.98 -0.13 1.80
CA TYR A 63 4.98 0.51 2.65
C TYR A 63 3.63 0.52 1.92
N LEU A 64 2.55 0.66 2.70
CA LEU A 64 1.21 0.87 2.19
C LEU A 64 0.92 2.37 2.14
N GLU A 65 0.44 2.85 1.00
CA GLU A 65 -0.14 4.18 0.82
C GLU A 65 -1.62 3.97 0.47
N ALA A 66 -2.54 4.56 1.22
CA ALA A 66 -3.97 4.41 1.00
C ALA A 66 -4.71 5.73 1.24
N GLU A 67 -5.73 5.98 0.43
CA GLU A 67 -6.61 7.14 0.52
C GLU A 67 -8.07 6.67 0.59
N TYR A 68 -8.84 7.29 1.47
CA TYR A 68 -10.25 6.98 1.67
C TYR A 68 -11.02 8.22 2.11
N ASP A 69 -12.33 8.20 1.87
CA ASP A 69 -13.26 9.16 2.47
C ASP A 69 -14.20 8.42 3.43
N CYS A 70 -14.52 9.08 4.53
CA CYS A 70 -15.65 8.69 5.37
C CYS A 70 -16.92 9.32 4.79
N VAL A 71 -17.94 8.50 4.57
CA VAL A 71 -19.28 8.95 4.19
C VAL A 71 -20.24 8.73 5.35
N GLU A 72 -21.29 9.54 5.42
CA GLU A 72 -22.37 9.33 6.38
C GLU A 72 -23.03 7.98 6.12
N GLY A 73 -23.27 7.20 7.17
CA GLY A 73 -23.96 5.93 7.08
C GLY A 73 -25.46 6.16 7.05
N GLU A 74 -26.15 5.53 6.11
CA GLU A 74 -27.62 5.54 6.02
C GLU A 74 -28.27 4.66 7.10
#